data_AF-A0AAV5KHA1-F1
#
_entry.id   AF-A0AAV5KHA1-F1
#
_cell.length_a   1.000
_cell.length_b   1.000
_cell.length_c   1.000
_cell.angle_alpha   90.00
_cell.angle_beta   90.00
_cell.angle_gamma   90.00
#
_symmetry.space_group_name_H-M   'P 1'
#
loop_
_entity.id
_entity.type
_entity.pdbx_description
1 polymer ?
#
loop_
_entity_poly.entity_id
_entity_poly.type
_entity_poly.pdbx_seq_one_letter_code
_entity_poly.pdbx_strand_id
1 'polypeptide(L)'
;MVGDGSMICLPLAYLADNLPDRQRASAFGILSGVGSASFVCGTLAVRFLSTSSTFQVAAFVSMLAVVYMRIFLEESMPNDADGLTRPILKEGPDVIQNNSDEPSKIVVFRKIPSVKDFICFLRSSSSFSQAAVVAFFNSLAEGGMMASMNYFLKARFHFNKNQYADLMLISGVLGAVSLV
;
A
#
# COMPACT_ATOMS: atom_id res chain seq x y z
N MET A 1 7.64 12.70 1.09
CA MET A 1 6.45 12.45 1.93
C MET A 1 5.87 11.12 1.47
N VAL A 2 5.96 10.08 2.29
CA VAL A 2 5.38 8.76 2.00
C VAL A 2 3.89 8.89 2.30
N GLY A 3 3.02 8.73 1.30
CA GLY A 3 1.57 8.73 1.53
C GLY A 3 1.11 7.40 2.11
N ASP A 4 -0.02 7.37 2.84
CA ASP A 4 -0.56 6.13 3.42
C ASP A 4 -0.68 4.99 2.39
N GLY A 5 -1.12 5.32 1.16
CA GLY A 5 -1.19 4.33 0.08
C GLY A 5 0.18 3.73 -0.31
N SER A 6 1.26 4.52 -0.24
CA SER A 6 2.61 4.00 -0.53
C SER A 6 3.16 3.08 0.56
N MET A 7 2.71 3.24 1.81
CA MET A 7 3.12 2.33 2.90
C MET A 7 2.59 0.91 2.72
N ILE A 8 1.47 0.74 2.00
CA ILE A 8 0.86 -0.56 1.72
C ILE A 8 1.36 -1.10 0.38
N CYS A 9 1.37 -0.27 -0.66
CA CYS A 9 1.72 -0.71 -2.01
C CYS A 9 3.19 -1.11 -2.17
N LEU A 10 4.14 -0.42 -1.50
CA LEU A 10 5.57 -0.71 -1.64
C LEU A 10 5.94 -2.09 -1.06
N PRO A 11 5.53 -2.46 0.17
CA PRO A 11 5.78 -3.80 0.69
C PRO A 11 5.13 -4.90 -0.15
N LEU A 12 3.92 -4.67 -0.65
CA LEU A 12 3.23 -5.65 -1.52
C LEU A 12 3.96 -5.86 -2.85
N ALA A 13 4.45 -4.78 -3.47
CA ALA A 13 5.25 -4.87 -4.69
C ALA A 13 6.58 -5.58 -4.43
N TYR A 14 7.29 -5.21 -3.37
CA TYR A 14 8.54 -5.87 -2.99
C TYR A 14 8.34 -7.37 -2.73
N LEU A 15 7.27 -7.75 -2.05
CA LEU A 15 6.93 -9.14 -1.79
C LEU A 15 6.60 -9.91 -3.08
N ALA A 16 5.92 -9.26 -4.03
CA ALA A 16 5.62 -9.85 -5.33
C ALA A 16 6.91 -10.13 -6.12
N ASP A 17 7.86 -9.19 -6.11
CA ASP A 17 9.08 -9.30 -6.90
C ASP A 17 10.05 -10.37 -6.37
N ASN A 18 10.05 -10.64 -5.06
CA ASN A 18 11.01 -11.55 -4.42
C ASN A 18 10.52 -13.00 -4.25
N LEU A 19 9.24 -13.30 -4.53
CA LEU A 19 8.66 -14.63 -4.26
C LEU A 19 8.13 -15.34 -5.51
N PRO A 20 8.31 -16.68 -5.59
CA PRO A 20 7.75 -17.49 -6.68
C PRO A 20 6.23 -17.61 -6.56
N ASP A 21 5.53 -17.72 -7.70
CA ASP A 21 4.06 -17.67 -7.82
C ASP A 21 3.31 -18.59 -6.84
N ARG A 22 3.86 -19.79 -6.59
CA ARG A 22 3.25 -20.80 -5.72
C ARG A 22 3.15 -20.35 -4.25
N GLN A 23 4.01 -19.44 -3.79
CA GLN A 23 4.06 -19.02 -2.38
C GLN A 23 3.48 -17.61 -2.15
N ARG A 24 3.20 -16.85 -3.21
CA ARG A 24 2.71 -15.47 -3.14
C ARG A 24 1.45 -15.33 -2.29
N ALA A 25 0.44 -16.18 -2.50
CA ALA A 25 -0.82 -16.09 -1.76
C ALA A 25 -0.63 -16.21 -0.23
N SER A 26 0.20 -17.16 0.21
CA SER A 26 0.51 -17.33 1.64
C SER A 26 1.30 -16.15 2.19
N ALA A 27 2.29 -15.67 1.43
CA ALA A 27 3.11 -14.54 1.85
C ALA A 27 2.31 -13.23 1.93
N PHE A 28 1.42 -12.97 0.97
CA PHE A 28 0.48 -11.85 1.02
C PHE A 28 -0.44 -11.94 2.25
N GLY A 29 -0.91 -13.15 2.58
CA GLY A 29 -1.68 -13.40 3.79
C GLY A 29 -0.90 -13.08 5.07
N ILE A 30 0.37 -13.53 5.16
CA ILE A 30 1.24 -13.24 6.30
C ILE A 30 1.49 -11.74 6.42
N LEU A 31 1.81 -11.05 5.32
CA LEU A 31 2.04 -9.61 5.32
C LEU A 31 0.78 -8.84 5.75
N SER A 32 -0.39 -9.26 5.28
CA SER A 32 -1.68 -8.70 5.70
C SER A 32 -1.92 -8.93 7.20
N GLY A 33 -1.67 -10.13 7.70
CA GLY A 33 -1.79 -10.47 9.11
C GLY A 33 -0.86 -9.66 10.01
N VAL A 34 0.39 -9.42 9.56
CA VAL A 34 1.33 -8.52 10.25
C VAL A 34 0.77 -7.09 10.30
N GLY A 35 0.14 -6.61 9.22
CA GLY A 35 -0.54 -5.31 9.19
C GLY A 35 -1.67 -5.23 10.23
N SER A 36 -2.55 -6.22 10.29
CA SER A 36 -3.64 -6.29 11.27
C SER A 36 -3.12 -6.35 12.72
N ALA A 37 -2.11 -7.18 12.99
CA ALA A 37 -1.49 -7.26 14.31
C ALA A 37 -0.84 -5.92 14.71
N SER A 38 -0.16 -5.25 13.76
CA SER A 38 0.44 -3.94 13.98
C SER A 38 -0.61 -2.87 14.32
N PHE A 39 -1.78 -2.91 13.67
CA PHE A 39 -2.89 -2.02 13.99
C PHE A 39 -3.42 -2.22 15.42
N VAL A 40 -3.64 -3.47 15.83
CA VAL A 40 -4.08 -3.80 17.20
C VAL A 40 -3.04 -3.40 18.24
N CYS A 41 -1.78 -3.77 18.03
CA CYS A 41 -0.66 -3.43 18.91
C CYS A 41 -0.44 -1.91 18.99
N GLY A 42 -0.51 -1.20 17.86
CA GLY A 42 -0.42 0.26 17.81
C GLY A 42 -1.54 0.93 18.60
N THR A 43 -2.78 0.46 18.43
CA THR A 43 -3.94 0.98 19.17
C THR A 43 -3.81 0.73 20.69
N LEU A 44 -3.33 -0.45 21.09
CA LEU A 44 -3.02 -0.76 22.48
C LEU A 44 -1.91 0.16 23.02
N ALA A 45 -0.83 0.36 22.27
CA ALA A 45 0.25 1.25 22.69
C ALA A 45 -0.26 2.69 22.89
N VAL A 46 -1.01 3.25 21.93
CA VAL A 46 -1.57 4.61 22.04
C VAL A 46 -2.48 4.79 23.26
N ARG A 47 -3.13 3.72 23.73
CA ARG A 47 -3.94 3.74 24.95
C ARG A 47 -3.09 4.05 26.20
N PHE A 48 -1.93 3.41 26.32
CA PHE A 48 -1.05 3.55 27.49
C PHE A 48 -0.12 4.76 27.39
N LEU A 49 0.15 5.24 26.18
CA LEU A 49 0.97 6.43 25.95
C LEU A 49 0.18 7.73 26.10
N SER A 50 0.84 8.81 26.54
CA SER A 50 0.28 10.16 26.51
C SER A 50 0.27 10.72 25.08
N THR A 51 -0.64 11.64 24.76
CA THR A 51 -0.78 12.20 23.40
C THR A 51 0.51 12.82 22.87
N SER A 52 1.32 13.45 23.74
CA SER A 52 2.61 14.03 23.35
C SER A 52 3.68 12.97 23.08
N SER A 53 3.73 11.91 23.90
CA SER A 53 4.71 10.84 23.76
C SER A 53 4.39 9.91 22.58
N THR A 54 3.12 9.73 22.22
CA THR A 54 2.70 8.91 21.08
C THR A 54 3.39 9.32 19.77
N PHE A 55 3.48 10.62 19.49
CA PHE A 55 4.14 11.11 18.27
C PHE A 55 5.64 10.83 18.28
N GLN A 56 6.30 11.01 19.43
CA GLN A 56 7.74 10.76 19.57
C GLN A 56 8.06 9.28 19.39
N VAL A 57 7.29 8.40 20.04
CA VAL A 57 7.48 6.95 19.95
C VAL A 57 7.17 6.45 18.53
N ALA A 58 6.09 6.93 17.90
CA ALA A 58 5.77 6.57 16.53
C ALA A 58 6.88 7.01 15.55
N ALA A 59 7.41 8.23 15.70
CA ALA A 59 8.51 8.72 14.87
C ALA A 59 9.79 7.89 15.07
N PHE A 60 10.13 7.55 16.32
CA PHE A 60 11.30 6.74 16.63
C PHE A 60 11.19 5.32 16.06
N VAL A 61 10.05 4.65 16.24
CA VAL A 61 9.79 3.32 15.67
C VAL A 61 9.80 3.37 14.14
N SER A 62 9.25 4.41 13.53
CA SER A 62 9.31 4.61 12.07
C SER A 62 10.74 4.76 11.57
N MET A 63 11.58 5.55 12.27
CA MET A 63 13.00 5.69 11.93
C MET A 63 13.74 4.36 12.03
N LEU A 64 13.50 3.59 13.11
CA LEU A 64 14.07 2.25 13.26
C LEU A 64 13.62 1.30 12.15
N ALA A 65 12.34 1.34 11.76
CA ALA A 65 11.84 0.53 10.66
C ALA A 65 12.52 0.89 9.33
N VAL A 66 12.73 2.17 9.04
CA VAL A 66 13.45 2.61 7.83
C VAL A 66 14.91 2.14 7.87
N VAL A 67 15.59 2.26 9.01
CA VAL A 67 16.98 1.78 9.17
C VAL A 67 17.04 0.26 8.98
N TYR A 68 16.09 -0.47 9.57
CA TYR A 68 15.96 -1.92 9.39
C TYR A 68 15.78 -2.28 7.91
N MET A 69 14.85 -1.62 7.21
CA MET A 69 14.65 -1.86 5.79
C MET A 69 15.92 -1.54 4.98
N ARG A 70 16.62 -0.44 5.27
CA ARG A 70 17.85 -0.08 4.56
C ARG A 70 18.99 -1.08 4.72
N ILE A 71 19.05 -1.80 5.84
CA ILE A 71 20.13 -2.77 6.13
C ILE A 71 19.78 -4.16 5.60
N PHE A 72 18.51 -4.58 5.74
CA PHE A 72 18.10 -5.97 5.51
C PHE A 72 17.35 -6.20 4.20
N LEU A 73 16.74 -5.17 3.59
CA LEU A 73 16.10 -5.35 2.28
C LEU A 73 17.17 -5.27 1.21
N GLU A 74 17.47 -6.42 0.61
CA GLU A 74 18.25 -6.50 -0.61
C GLU A 74 17.52 -5.71 -1.71
N GLU A 75 18.24 -4.85 -2.44
CA GLU A 75 17.62 -4.07 -3.51
C GLU A 75 17.06 -5.02 -4.56
N SER A 76 15.75 -4.96 -4.77
CA SER A 76 15.06 -5.65 -5.87
C SER A 76 15.39 -4.94 -7.19
N MET A 77 16.66 -4.91 -7.55
CA MET A 77 17.09 -4.58 -8.90
C MET A 77 16.72 -5.80 -9.77
N PRO A 78 16.00 -5.62 -10.88
CA PRO A 78 15.75 -6.72 -11.78
C PRO A 78 17.12 -7.16 -12.32
N ASN A 79 17.60 -8.31 -11.85
CA ASN A 79 18.71 -8.97 -12.50
C ASN A 79 18.22 -9.31 -13.91
N ASP A 80 18.92 -8.81 -14.92
CA ASP A 80 18.57 -8.86 -16.36
C ASP A 80 18.52 -10.31 -16.93
N ALA A 81 18.45 -11.31 -16.06
CA ALA A 81 18.66 -12.71 -16.36
C ALA A 81 17.40 -13.58 -16.23
N ASP A 82 16.30 -13.09 -15.65
CA ASP A 82 15.08 -13.89 -15.56
C ASP A 82 13.86 -13.14 -16.09
N GLY A 83 13.29 -13.70 -17.15
CA GLY A 83 12.16 -13.20 -17.92
C GLY A 83 10.85 -13.18 -17.14
N LEU A 84 10.80 -12.44 -16.03
CA LEU A 84 9.56 -12.05 -15.37
C LEU A 84 8.83 -11.06 -16.28
N THR A 85 8.03 -11.67 -17.15
CA THR A 85 6.98 -11.10 -17.98
C THR A 85 6.37 -9.87 -17.30
N ARG A 86 6.76 -8.68 -17.75
CA ARG A 86 6.10 -7.41 -17.40
C ARG A 86 4.63 -7.55 -17.83
N PRO A 87 3.65 -7.68 -16.92
CA PRO A 87 2.29 -8.06 -17.34
C PRO A 87 1.52 -6.95 -18.07
N ILE A 88 2.11 -5.76 -18.26
CA ILE A 88 1.36 -4.56 -18.69
C ILE A 88 1.94 -3.89 -19.94
N LEU A 89 3.01 -4.42 -20.55
CA LEU A 89 3.56 -3.88 -21.79
C LEU A 89 3.85 -5.00 -22.79
N LYS A 90 2.78 -5.53 -23.41
CA LYS A 90 2.91 -6.08 -24.77
C LYS A 90 2.92 -4.89 -25.72
N GLU A 91 4.12 -4.45 -26.08
CA GLU A 91 4.32 -3.58 -27.24
C GLU A 91 4.03 -4.43 -28.48
N GLY A 92 3.11 -3.97 -29.33
CA GLY A 92 2.86 -4.57 -30.64
C GLY A 92 4.09 -4.43 -31.54
N PRO A 93 4.26 -5.28 -32.56
CA PRO A 93 5.49 -5.32 -33.33
C PRO A 93 5.53 -4.16 -34.33
N ASP A 94 6.24 -3.09 -34.00
CA ASP A 94 6.65 -2.11 -35.01
C ASP A 94 7.97 -2.55 -35.64
N VAL A 95 7.83 -3.06 -36.85
CA VAL A 95 8.89 -3.35 -37.81
C VAL A 95 9.57 -2.03 -38.20
N ILE A 96 10.78 -1.75 -37.71
CA ILE A 96 11.81 -1.04 -38.51
C ILE A 96 13.20 -1.58 -38.16
N GLN A 97 13.84 -2.13 -39.19
CA GLN A 97 15.19 -2.64 -39.26
C GLN A 97 16.17 -1.47 -39.52
N ASN A 98 17.18 -1.26 -38.67
CA ASN A 98 18.58 -1.06 -39.11
C ASN A 98 19.59 -0.88 -37.96
N ASN A 99 20.77 -1.44 -38.21
CA ASN A 99 21.96 -1.58 -37.36
C ASN A 99 22.63 -0.25 -36.98
N SER A 100 23.21 -0.15 -35.76
CA SER A 100 24.65 0.07 -35.49
C SER A 100 24.95 0.31 -33.99
N ASP A 101 26.16 -0.05 -33.58
CA ASP A 101 26.72 -0.19 -32.21
C ASP A 101 26.78 1.08 -31.33
N GLU A 102 26.33 0.98 -30.06
CA GLU A 102 27.03 1.39 -28.80
C GLU A 102 26.07 1.36 -27.57
N PRO A 103 26.55 1.05 -26.34
CA PRO A 103 25.69 0.83 -25.18
C PRO A 103 25.48 2.12 -24.37
N SER A 104 24.56 2.99 -24.79
CA SER A 104 24.17 4.16 -24.00
C SER A 104 23.04 3.81 -23.02
N LYS A 105 23.44 3.60 -21.76
CA LYS A 105 22.66 3.67 -20.50
C LYS A 105 21.17 3.98 -20.67
N ILE A 106 20.36 2.94 -20.51
CA ILE A 106 18.90 2.98 -20.38
C ILE A 106 18.56 3.78 -19.11
N VAL A 107 18.29 5.07 -19.27
CA VAL A 107 17.42 5.80 -18.36
C VAL A 107 16.22 6.22 -19.19
N VAL A 108 15.40 5.22 -19.56
CA VAL A 108 14.03 5.48 -20.00
C VAL A 108 13.29 5.92 -18.75
N PHE A 109 13.35 7.23 -18.50
CA PHE A 109 12.49 7.95 -17.59
C PHE A 109 11.05 7.66 -18.03
N ARG A 110 10.48 6.59 -17.49
CA ARG A 110 9.16 6.07 -17.85
C ARG A 110 8.17 7.22 -17.71
N LYS A 111 7.67 7.67 -18.86
CA LYS A 111 6.58 8.62 -19.02
C LYS A 111 5.49 8.21 -18.03
N ILE A 112 5.26 9.03 -17.01
CA ILE A 112 4.11 8.87 -16.12
C ILE A 112 2.90 8.82 -17.08
N PRO A 113 2.11 7.73 -17.10
CA PRO A 113 0.98 7.63 -18.01
C PRO A 113 0.12 8.87 -17.82
N SER A 114 -0.18 9.57 -18.91
CA SER A 114 -0.96 10.80 -18.83
C SER A 114 -2.30 10.47 -18.19
N VAL A 115 -2.86 11.41 -17.41
CA VAL A 115 -4.21 11.24 -16.84
C VAL A 115 -5.22 10.91 -17.95
N LYS A 116 -4.99 11.43 -19.18
CA LYS A 116 -5.76 11.05 -20.37
C LYS A 116 -5.62 9.58 -20.75
N ASP A 117 -4.42 9.02 -20.68
CA ASP A 117 -4.16 7.61 -21.02
C ASP A 117 -4.80 6.69 -19.99
N PHE A 118 -4.77 7.07 -18.70
CA PHE A 118 -5.46 6.34 -17.63
C PHE A 118 -6.98 6.38 -17.78
N ILE A 119 -7.56 7.54 -18.10
CA ILE A 119 -8.99 7.68 -18.36
C ILE A 119 -9.39 6.90 -19.62
N CYS A 120 -8.56 6.93 -20.67
CA CYS A 120 -8.79 6.17 -21.89
C CYS A 120 -8.77 4.65 -21.60
N PHE A 121 -7.80 4.18 -20.82
CA PHE A 121 -7.69 2.80 -20.38
C PHE A 121 -8.89 2.38 -19.51
N LEU A 122 -9.27 3.18 -18.52
CA LEU A 122 -10.48 2.95 -17.72
C LEU A 122 -11.72 2.82 -18.59
N ARG A 123 -11.87 3.71 -19.58
CA ARG A 123 -13.02 3.73 -20.49
C ARG A 123 -12.99 2.60 -21.53
N SER A 124 -11.83 2.03 -21.80
CA SER A 124 -11.67 0.95 -22.78
C SER A 124 -12.29 -0.38 -22.33
N SER A 125 -12.46 -0.59 -21.01
CA SER A 125 -13.01 -1.81 -20.43
C SER A 125 -14.14 -1.49 -19.45
N SER A 126 -15.37 -1.86 -19.81
CA SER A 126 -16.57 -1.58 -19.01
C SER A 126 -16.48 -2.17 -17.58
N SER A 127 -15.99 -3.42 -17.46
CA SER A 127 -15.83 -4.08 -16.15
C SER A 127 -14.79 -3.42 -15.27
N PHE A 128 -13.67 -2.97 -15.85
CA PHE A 128 -12.61 -2.28 -15.11
C PHE A 128 -13.05 -0.87 -14.69
N SER A 129 -13.74 -0.14 -15.58
CA SER A 129 -14.34 1.16 -15.27
C SER A 129 -15.33 1.05 -14.10
N GLN A 130 -16.22 0.06 -14.13
CA GLN A 130 -17.19 -0.16 -13.07
C GLN A 130 -16.51 -0.50 -11.74
N ALA A 131 -15.52 -1.39 -11.75
CA ALA A 131 -14.72 -1.72 -10.56
C ALA A 131 -13.99 -0.48 -10.00
N ALA A 132 -13.43 0.37 -10.87
CA ALA A 132 -12.75 1.59 -10.47
C ALA A 132 -13.69 2.62 -9.84
N VAL A 133 -14.91 2.79 -10.40
CA VAL A 133 -15.93 3.66 -9.82
C VAL A 133 -16.36 3.16 -8.44
N VAL A 134 -16.61 1.85 -8.30
CA VAL A 134 -16.95 1.24 -7.01
C VAL A 134 -15.83 1.42 -6.00
N ALA A 135 -14.58 1.15 -6.39
CA ALA A 135 -13.41 1.34 -5.54
C ALA A 135 -13.24 2.81 -5.11
N PHE A 136 -13.44 3.75 -6.05
CA PHE A 136 -13.37 5.18 -5.75
C PHE A 136 -14.39 5.60 -4.69
N PHE A 137 -15.67 5.24 -4.86
CA PHE A 137 -16.69 5.57 -3.88
C PHE A 137 -16.47 4.86 -2.54
N ASN A 138 -15.98 3.62 -2.56
CA ASN A 138 -15.63 2.89 -1.35
C ASN A 138 -14.50 3.61 -0.57
N SER A 139 -13.40 3.95 -1.23
CA SER A 139 -12.28 4.68 -0.61
C SER A 139 -12.68 6.08 -0.16
N LEU A 140 -13.54 6.77 -0.92
CA LEU A 140 -14.06 8.09 -0.54
C LEU A 140 -14.95 7.99 0.71
N ALA A 141 -15.84 7.00 0.75
CA ALA A 141 -16.71 6.76 1.89
C ALA A 141 -15.88 6.40 3.14
N GLU A 142 -14.91 5.49 3.00
CA GLU A 142 -14.04 5.09 4.10
C GLU A 142 -13.23 6.26 4.65
N GLY A 143 -12.59 7.05 3.78
CA GLY A 143 -11.81 8.23 4.16
C GLY A 143 -12.66 9.32 4.84
N GLY A 144 -13.90 9.53 4.38
CA GLY A 144 -14.82 10.51 4.98
C GLY A 144 -15.47 10.02 6.28
N MET A 145 -15.78 8.73 6.37
CA MET A 145 -16.51 8.13 7.49
C MET A 145 -15.67 8.12 8.77
N MET A 146 -14.40 7.76 8.69
CA MET A 146 -13.58 7.60 9.90
C MET A 146 -13.41 8.92 10.67
N ALA A 147 -13.15 10.02 9.96
CA ALA A 147 -13.03 11.33 10.59
C ALA A 147 -14.38 11.84 11.12
N SER A 148 -15.43 11.80 10.30
CA SER A 148 -16.75 12.31 10.66
C SER A 148 -17.37 11.54 11.84
N MET A 149 -17.22 10.22 11.86
CA MET A 149 -17.65 9.35 12.97
C MET A 149 -16.96 9.75 14.27
N ASN A 150 -15.63 9.93 14.25
CA ASN A 150 -14.90 10.34 15.45
C ASN A 150 -15.34 11.70 15.98
N TYR A 151 -15.56 12.68 15.09
CA TYR A 151 -16.10 14.00 15.47
C TYR A 151 -17.51 13.91 16.05
N PHE A 152 -18.40 13.14 15.42
CA PHE A 152 -19.77 12.95 15.89
C PHE A 152 -19.81 12.30 17.28
N LEU A 153 -19.01 11.26 17.50
CA LEU A 153 -18.87 10.60 18.80
C LEU A 153 -18.38 11.57 19.87
N LYS A 154 -17.50 12.51 19.51
CA LYS A 154 -17.02 13.54 20.44
C LYS A 154 -18.13 14.50 20.81
N ALA A 155 -18.84 15.01 19.80
CA ALA A 155 -19.83 16.07 19.97
C ALA A 155 -21.09 15.59 20.69
N ARG A 156 -21.52 14.34 20.46
CA ARG A 156 -22.77 13.81 21.03
C ARG A 156 -22.54 13.01 22.31
N PHE A 157 -21.54 12.14 22.32
CA PHE A 157 -21.31 11.20 23.42
C PHE A 157 -20.13 11.60 24.31
N HIS A 158 -19.44 12.71 24.01
CA HIS A 158 -18.31 13.23 24.79
C HIS A 158 -17.22 12.17 25.00
N PHE A 159 -16.97 11.36 23.96
CA PHE A 159 -16.01 10.28 24.04
C PHE A 159 -14.62 10.79 24.46
N ASN A 160 -14.03 10.12 25.45
CA ASN A 160 -12.65 10.35 25.86
C ASN A 160 -11.70 9.46 25.06
N LYS A 161 -10.40 9.77 25.07
CA LYS A 161 -9.33 9.04 24.38
C LYS A 161 -9.44 7.51 24.53
N ASN A 162 -9.75 7.03 25.74
CA ASN A 162 -9.85 5.60 26.03
C ASN A 162 -11.02 4.93 25.30
N GLN A 163 -12.16 5.60 25.17
CA GLN A 163 -13.34 5.05 24.49
C GLN A 163 -13.14 5.00 22.98
N TYR A 164 -12.40 5.96 22.41
CA TYR A 164 -11.95 5.86 21.02
C TYR A 164 -11.00 4.70 20.81
N ALA A 165 -10.04 4.51 21.73
CA ALA A 165 -9.12 3.39 21.67
C ALA A 165 -9.85 2.04 21.79
N ASP A 166 -10.88 1.93 22.64
CA ASP A 166 -11.73 0.74 22.75
C ASP A 166 -12.46 0.44 21.43
N LEU A 167 -13.05 1.46 20.80
CA LEU A 167 -13.76 1.29 19.53
C LEU A 167 -12.81 0.85 18.40
N MET A 168 -11.63 1.49 18.33
CA MET A 168 -10.59 1.12 17.36
C MET A 168 -10.03 -0.27 17.62
N LEU A 169 -9.89 -0.68 18.89
CA LEU A 169 -9.48 -2.03 19.26
C LEU A 169 -10.49 -3.08 18.81
N ILE A 170 -11.78 -2.86 19.11
CA ILE A 170 -12.84 -3.77 18.70
C ILE A 170 -12.85 -3.91 17.17
N SER A 171 -12.79 -2.79 16.43
CA SER A 171 -12.70 -2.81 14.97
C SER A 171 -11.46 -3.55 14.47
N GLY A 172 -10.30 -3.34 15.11
CA GLY A 172 -9.05 -3.98 14.73
C GLY A 172 -9.06 -5.50 14.97
N VAL A 173 -9.61 -5.95 16.10
CA VAL A 173 -9.76 -7.37 16.43
C VAL A 173 -10.75 -8.03 15.48
N LEU A 174 -11.91 -7.41 15.21
CA LEU A 174 -12.89 -7.94 14.26
C LEU A 174 -12.31 -8.03 12.84
N GLY A 175 -11.54 -7.03 12.42
CA GLY A 175 -10.84 -7.05 11.14
C GLY A 175 -9.78 -8.14 11.06
N ALA A 176 -9.01 -8.34 12.12
CA ALA A 176 -8.01 -9.42 12.19
C ALA A 176 -8.66 -10.82 12.15
N VAL A 177 -9.78 -11.01 12.84
CA VAL A 177 -10.53 -12.28 12.85
C VAL A 177 -11.19 -12.56 11.50
N SER A 178 -11.64 -11.52 10.78
CA SER A 178 -12.26 -11.67 9.46
C SER A 178 -11.25 -12.03 8.36
N LEU A 179 -9.95 -11.91 8.64
CA LEU A 179 -8.84 -12.23 7.75
C LEU A 179 -8.34 -13.68 7.90
N VAL A 180 -8.80 -14.38 8.96
CA VAL A 180 -8.54 -15.81 9.25
C VAL A 180 -9.72 -16.64 8.75
#